data_AF-A0AA92DSU2-F1
#
_entry.id   AF-A0AA92DSU2-F1
#
_cell.length_a   1.000
_cell.length_b   1.000
_cell.length_c   1.000
_cell.angle_alpha   90.00
_cell.angle_beta   90.00
_cell.angle_gamma   90.00
#
_symmetry.space_group_name_H-M   'P 1'
#
loop_
_entity.id
_entity.type
_entity.pdbx_description
1 polymer ?
#
loop_
_entity_poly.entity_id
_entity_poly.type
_entity_poly.pdbx_seq_one_letter_code
_entity_poly.pdbx_strand_id
1 'polypeptide(L)'
;MTTAKTVQIGTLTIANDRPFTLIAGPCQMESRDHALETAAALVEMTGALGIGLIYKSSFDKANRTSISTARGLGMDKALPIFAEIKERFGCPVITDVHEADQCAVVAEVMDVLQIPAFLCRQTDLLIAAAKTGRAVNVKKGQFLAPWDMKNVAAKLVASGNDKVLLCERGASFGYNTLVSDMRSLPIMAETGFPVVFDATHSVQQPGGQGTTSGGQREFVPVLARAAIAVGVAAVFMETHENPDCAPSDGPNMVPLKEMPVLLARLQAFDRLAKG
;
A
#
# COMPACT_ATOMS: atom_id res chain seq x y z
N MET A 1 0.10 -25.26 -9.71
CA MET A 1 0.46 -24.01 -9.02
C MET A 1 1.00 -23.06 -10.08
N THR A 2 0.41 -21.87 -10.24
CA THR A 2 0.94 -20.86 -11.17
C THR A 2 2.33 -20.42 -10.71
N THR A 3 3.29 -20.33 -11.63
CA THR A 3 4.62 -19.82 -11.32
C THR A 3 4.54 -18.37 -10.84
N ALA A 4 5.13 -18.07 -9.67
CA ALA A 4 5.17 -16.73 -9.14
C ALA A 4 6.00 -15.82 -10.07
N LYS A 5 5.41 -14.69 -10.48
CA LYS A 5 6.12 -13.63 -11.18
C LYS A 5 6.88 -12.79 -10.16
N THR A 6 8.03 -12.31 -10.60
CA THR A 6 8.90 -11.44 -9.81
C THR A 6 8.82 -10.03 -10.36
N VAL A 7 8.63 -9.04 -9.48
CA VAL A 7 8.69 -7.61 -9.80
C VAL A 7 9.91 -7.00 -9.11
N GLN A 8 10.77 -6.37 -9.88
CA GLN A 8 11.95 -5.65 -9.37
C GLN A 8 11.60 -4.18 -9.12
N ILE A 9 11.84 -3.70 -7.91
CA ILE A 9 11.60 -2.31 -7.49
C ILE A 9 12.85 -1.80 -6.75
N GLY A 10 13.66 -1.00 -7.44
CA GLY A 10 14.99 -0.64 -6.95
C GLY A 10 15.83 -1.89 -6.73
N THR A 11 16.30 -2.10 -5.50
CA THR A 11 17.04 -3.30 -5.07
C THR A 11 16.14 -4.44 -4.57
N LEU A 12 14.82 -4.22 -4.48
CA LEU A 12 13.87 -5.18 -3.93
C LEU A 12 13.36 -6.14 -5.01
N THR A 13 13.39 -7.43 -4.69
CA THR A 13 12.80 -8.51 -5.48
C THR A 13 11.49 -8.96 -4.83
N ILE A 14 10.35 -8.62 -5.41
CA ILE A 14 9.03 -8.86 -4.82
C ILE A 14 8.33 -9.99 -5.57
N ALA A 15 7.99 -11.07 -4.86
CA ALA A 15 7.24 -12.21 -5.37
C ALA A 15 6.53 -12.95 -4.24
N ASN A 16 5.49 -13.73 -4.55
CA ASN A 16 4.67 -14.44 -3.56
C ASN A 16 5.44 -15.54 -2.80
N ASP A 17 6.56 -16.00 -3.34
CA ASP A 17 7.44 -17.05 -2.81
C ASP A 17 8.75 -16.50 -2.21
N ARG A 18 8.83 -15.18 -1.97
CA ARG A 18 9.98 -14.49 -1.37
C ARG A 18 9.63 -13.93 0.01
N PRO A 19 10.63 -13.66 0.86
CA PRO A 19 10.39 -12.96 2.12
C PRO A 19 9.58 -11.70 1.90
N PHE A 20 8.59 -11.46 2.76
CA PHE A 20 7.66 -10.35 2.53
C PHE A 20 8.37 -8.98 2.53
N THR A 21 7.90 -8.08 1.68
CA THR A 21 8.26 -6.65 1.71
C THR A 21 7.23 -5.86 2.51
N LEU A 22 7.68 -4.91 3.32
CA LEU A 22 6.83 -3.94 3.98
C LEU A 22 6.63 -2.72 3.09
N ILE A 23 5.37 -2.31 2.91
CA ILE A 23 5.01 -1.01 2.34
C ILE A 23 4.46 -0.16 3.49
N ALA A 24 5.18 0.86 3.94
CA ALA A 24 4.78 1.59 5.15
C ALA A 24 5.20 3.06 5.19
N GLY A 25 4.45 3.83 5.98
CA GLY A 25 4.63 5.26 6.25
C GLY A 25 3.30 5.90 6.66
N PRO A 26 3.22 7.23 6.82
CA PRO A 26 1.97 7.86 7.21
C PRO A 26 0.93 7.83 6.08
N CYS A 27 -0.35 8.02 6.46
CA CYS A 27 -1.44 8.03 5.48
C CYS A 27 -1.30 9.16 4.46
N GLN A 28 -0.86 10.32 4.92
CA GLN A 28 -0.69 11.54 4.16
C GLN A 28 0.66 12.14 4.55
N MET A 29 1.35 12.76 3.60
CA MET A 29 2.56 13.51 3.91
C MET A 29 2.18 14.84 4.59
N GLU A 30 2.65 15.04 5.82
CA GLU A 30 2.26 16.18 6.67
C GLU A 30 3.27 17.32 6.61
N SER A 31 4.55 16.97 6.73
CA SER A 31 5.68 17.89 6.60
C SER A 31 6.92 17.12 6.15
N ARG A 32 7.94 17.86 5.73
CA ARG A 32 9.24 17.27 5.37
C ARG A 32 9.88 16.56 6.56
N ASP A 33 9.94 17.20 7.72
CA ASP A 33 10.65 16.66 8.88
C ASP A 33 9.96 15.40 9.39
N HIS A 34 8.62 15.41 9.49
CA HIS A 34 7.82 14.23 9.83
C HIS A 34 8.04 13.06 8.87
N ALA A 35 8.09 13.35 7.57
CA ALA A 35 8.31 12.32 6.56
C ALA A 35 9.71 11.70 6.68
N LEU A 36 10.74 12.52 6.90
CA LEU A 36 12.13 12.07 7.08
C LEU A 36 12.32 11.29 8.38
N GLU A 37 11.75 11.74 9.49
CA GLU A 37 11.79 11.04 10.79
C GLU A 37 11.10 9.68 10.70
N THR A 38 9.91 9.63 10.08
CA THR A 38 9.19 8.37 9.89
C THR A 38 9.95 7.42 8.97
N ALA A 39 10.53 7.93 7.87
CA ALA A 39 11.34 7.13 6.97
C ALA A 39 12.58 6.56 7.68
N ALA A 40 13.29 7.38 8.46
CA ALA A 40 14.46 6.95 9.22
C ALA A 40 14.12 5.82 10.20
N ALA A 41 13.05 5.97 10.98
CA ALA A 41 12.62 4.96 11.93
C ALA A 41 12.23 3.65 11.24
N LEU A 42 11.49 3.73 10.12
CA LEU A 42 11.09 2.55 9.34
C LEU A 42 12.29 1.84 8.73
N VAL A 43 13.26 2.57 8.19
CA VAL A 43 14.50 2.02 7.61
C VAL A 43 15.33 1.33 8.69
N GLU A 44 15.49 1.95 9.86
CA GLU A 44 16.21 1.36 10.99
C GLU A 44 15.59 0.01 11.41
N MET A 45 14.27 -0.01 11.70
CA MET A 45 13.61 -1.20 12.21
C MET A 45 13.51 -2.33 11.17
N THR A 46 13.31 -1.99 9.89
CA THR A 46 13.26 -2.99 8.81
C THR A 46 14.64 -3.53 8.49
N GLY A 47 15.67 -2.67 8.51
CA GLY A 47 17.07 -3.07 8.36
C GLY A 47 17.53 -4.02 9.47
N ALA A 48 17.21 -3.72 10.73
CA ALA A 48 17.52 -4.60 11.87
C ALA A 48 16.87 -6.01 11.74
N LEU A 49 15.74 -6.10 11.05
CA LEU A 49 15.04 -7.36 10.81
C LEU A 49 15.38 -7.99 9.44
N GLY A 50 16.07 -7.29 8.54
CA GLY A 50 16.28 -7.76 7.16
C GLY A 50 14.99 -7.83 6.33
N ILE A 51 14.01 -6.97 6.63
CA ILE A 51 12.76 -6.84 5.89
C ILE A 51 12.93 -5.77 4.80
N GLY A 52 12.49 -6.05 3.57
CA GLY A 52 12.49 -5.03 2.51
C GLY A 52 11.47 -3.93 2.82
N LEU A 53 11.79 -2.67 2.52
CA LEU A 53 10.91 -1.52 2.76
C LEU A 53 10.66 -0.72 1.49
N ILE A 54 9.38 -0.44 1.22
CA ILE A 54 8.95 0.64 0.33
C ILE A 54 8.28 1.71 1.20
N TYR A 55 8.84 2.91 1.24
CA TYR A 55 8.27 4.02 1.99
C TYR A 55 7.01 4.54 1.28
N LYS A 56 5.91 4.71 2.04
CA LYS A 56 4.62 5.15 1.53
C LYS A 56 4.17 6.46 2.17
N SER A 57 3.65 7.37 1.35
CA SER A 57 2.78 8.48 1.79
C SER A 57 1.90 8.92 0.63
N SER A 58 0.80 9.60 0.92
CA SER A 58 -0.02 10.25 -0.11
C SER A 58 0.29 11.75 -0.15
N PHE A 59 0.57 12.30 -1.33
CA PHE A 59 0.74 13.75 -1.50
C PHE A 59 -0.60 14.51 -1.47
N ASP A 60 -1.68 13.83 -1.87
CA ASP A 60 -3.04 14.34 -1.91
C ASP A 60 -4.04 13.27 -1.45
N LYS A 61 -5.11 13.70 -0.77
CA LYS A 61 -6.27 12.89 -0.40
C LYS A 61 -7.47 13.37 -1.22
N ALA A 62 -7.56 12.93 -2.48
CA ALA A 62 -8.60 13.34 -3.43
C ALA A 62 -10.02 12.84 -3.10
N ASN A 63 -10.17 12.00 -2.08
CA ASN A 63 -11.39 11.26 -1.77
C ASN A 63 -11.89 11.48 -0.34
N ARG A 64 -11.61 12.65 0.27
CA ARG A 64 -12.17 13.01 1.58
C ARG A 64 -13.70 13.08 1.48
N THR A 65 -14.37 12.66 2.55
CA THR A 65 -15.84 12.80 2.67
C THR A 65 -16.26 14.27 2.74
N SER A 66 -15.48 15.12 3.40
CA SER A 66 -15.74 16.57 3.52
C SER A 66 -14.76 17.40 2.70
N ILE A 67 -15.27 18.46 2.07
CA ILE A 67 -14.50 19.44 1.31
C ILE A 67 -13.58 20.31 2.20
N SER A 68 -13.92 20.46 3.48
CA SER A 68 -13.17 21.30 4.42
C SER A 68 -11.92 20.62 4.99
N THR A 69 -11.74 19.32 4.74
CA THR A 69 -10.65 18.57 5.36
C THR A 69 -9.36 18.70 4.55
N ALA A 70 -8.24 18.91 5.24
CA ALA A 70 -6.92 19.08 4.63
C ALA A 70 -6.57 17.92 3.68
N ARG A 71 -6.04 18.26 2.50
CA ARG A 71 -5.79 17.32 1.41
C ARG A 71 -4.33 16.90 1.27
N GLY A 72 -3.39 17.57 1.92
CA GLY A 72 -1.98 17.21 1.98
C GLY A 72 -1.11 18.35 1.47
N LEU A 73 0.17 18.08 1.25
CA LEU A 73 1.11 19.09 0.75
C LEU A 73 0.96 19.40 -0.74
N GLY A 74 0.29 18.51 -1.50
CA GLY A 74 0.24 18.57 -2.96
C GLY A 74 1.53 18.09 -3.62
N MET A 75 1.49 17.86 -4.93
CA MET A 75 2.59 17.27 -5.69
C MET A 75 3.87 18.11 -5.62
N ASP A 76 3.78 19.42 -5.89
CA ASP A 76 4.95 20.32 -5.99
C ASP A 76 5.83 20.32 -4.74
N LYS A 77 5.22 20.16 -3.56
CA LYS A 77 5.93 20.11 -2.28
C LYS A 77 6.33 18.69 -1.88
N ALA A 78 5.50 17.69 -2.19
CA ALA A 78 5.72 16.32 -1.76
C ALA A 78 6.78 15.58 -2.59
N LEU A 79 6.83 15.80 -3.91
CA LEU A 79 7.77 15.10 -4.80
C LEU A 79 9.25 15.36 -4.43
N PRO A 80 9.68 16.60 -4.11
CA PRO A 80 11.03 16.84 -3.60
C PRO A 80 11.35 16.09 -2.30
N ILE A 81 10.38 15.98 -1.39
CA ILE A 81 10.55 15.27 -0.10
C ILE A 81 10.74 13.77 -0.36
N PHE A 82 9.97 13.19 -1.27
CA PHE A 82 10.18 11.80 -1.66
C PHE A 82 11.54 11.57 -2.31
N ALA A 83 11.99 12.48 -3.19
CA ALA A 83 13.31 12.39 -3.79
C ALA A 83 14.41 12.39 -2.72
N GLU A 84 14.27 13.24 -1.70
CA GLU A 84 15.18 13.31 -0.56
C GLU A 84 15.15 12.04 0.30
N ILE A 85 13.98 11.42 0.52
CA ILE A 85 13.89 10.13 1.22
C ILE A 85 14.68 9.05 0.49
N LYS A 86 14.54 8.98 -0.84
CA LYS A 86 15.30 8.02 -1.66
C LYS A 86 16.79 8.27 -1.57
N GLU A 87 17.22 9.53 -1.68
CA GLU A 87 18.64 9.91 -1.62
C GLU A 87 19.26 9.59 -0.26
N ARG A 88 18.58 9.94 0.83
CA ARG A 88 19.11 9.79 2.19
C ARG A 88 19.11 8.35 2.68
N PHE A 89 18.07 7.59 2.35
CA PHE A 89 17.83 6.28 2.97
C PHE A 89 17.90 5.11 2.00
N GLY A 90 17.97 5.37 0.69
CA GLY A 90 18.10 4.32 -0.34
C GLY A 90 16.90 3.39 -0.46
N CYS A 91 15.77 3.67 0.19
CA CYS A 91 14.56 2.86 0.10
C CYS A 91 13.67 3.32 -1.07
N PRO A 92 13.05 2.40 -1.83
CA PRO A 92 12.05 2.77 -2.83
C PRO A 92 10.84 3.47 -2.21
N VAL A 93 10.16 4.28 -3.02
CA VAL A 93 8.98 5.05 -2.59
C VAL A 93 7.74 4.75 -3.42
N ILE A 94 6.58 4.81 -2.77
CA ILE A 94 5.26 4.64 -3.37
C ILE A 94 4.31 5.78 -2.96
N THR A 95 3.55 6.27 -3.94
CA THR A 95 2.43 7.18 -3.71
C THR A 95 1.27 6.85 -4.65
N ASP A 96 0.06 7.28 -4.29
CA ASP A 96 -1.13 7.11 -5.11
C ASP A 96 -1.34 8.26 -6.09
N VAL A 97 -1.83 7.91 -7.29
CA VAL A 97 -2.17 8.84 -8.38
C VAL A 97 -3.69 8.82 -8.60
N HIS A 98 -4.27 10.00 -8.76
CA HIS A 98 -5.72 10.21 -8.80
C HIS A 98 -6.22 10.54 -10.21
N GLU A 99 -5.35 11.11 -11.04
CA GLU A 99 -5.65 11.52 -12.42
C GLU A 99 -4.55 11.05 -13.38
N ALA A 100 -4.90 10.86 -14.65
CA ALA A 100 -4.01 10.24 -15.64
C ALA A 100 -2.79 11.11 -15.98
N ASP A 101 -2.93 12.43 -15.96
CA ASP A 101 -1.88 13.40 -16.20
C ASP A 101 -0.83 13.46 -15.07
N GLN A 102 -1.23 13.11 -13.85
CA GLN A 102 -0.31 13.00 -12.70
C GLN A 102 0.71 11.89 -12.89
N CYS A 103 0.38 10.80 -13.59
CA CYS A 103 1.21 9.60 -13.68
C CYS A 103 2.63 9.89 -14.17
N ALA A 104 2.78 10.66 -15.26
CA ALA A 104 4.09 10.94 -15.85
C ALA A 104 4.99 11.74 -14.89
N VAL A 105 4.44 12.83 -14.31
CA VAL A 105 5.16 13.71 -13.38
C VAL A 105 5.56 12.96 -12.10
N VAL A 106 4.61 12.24 -11.51
CA VAL A 106 4.85 11.47 -10.28
C VAL A 106 5.89 10.37 -10.51
N ALA A 107 5.91 9.74 -11.69
CA ALA A 107 6.86 8.69 -12.05
C ALA A 107 8.30 9.17 -12.24
N GLU A 108 8.57 10.47 -12.31
CA GLU A 108 9.94 10.99 -12.32
C GLU A 108 10.66 10.66 -11.00
N VAL A 109 9.92 10.69 -9.88
CA VAL A 109 10.44 10.41 -8.54
C VAL A 109 10.07 9.01 -8.03
N MET A 110 8.84 8.58 -8.28
CA MET A 110 8.29 7.35 -7.69
C MET A 110 8.85 6.07 -8.32
N ASP A 111 9.08 5.06 -7.49
CA ASP A 111 9.41 3.70 -7.95
C ASP A 111 8.14 2.87 -8.21
N VAL A 112 7.08 3.17 -7.45
CA VAL A 112 5.78 2.52 -7.56
C VAL A 112 4.66 3.56 -7.61
N LEU A 113 3.77 3.42 -8.58
CA LEU A 113 2.51 4.18 -8.65
C LEU A 113 1.38 3.33 -8.06
N GLN A 114 0.62 3.89 -7.13
CA GLN A 114 -0.54 3.21 -6.56
C GLN A 114 -1.83 3.69 -7.21
N ILE A 115 -2.67 2.76 -7.65
CA ILE A 115 -4.02 3.04 -8.14
C ILE A 115 -5.00 2.92 -6.97
N PRO A 116 -5.72 4.00 -6.61
CA PRO A 116 -6.71 3.97 -5.54
C PRO A 116 -7.83 2.94 -5.79
N ALA A 117 -8.37 2.39 -4.70
CA ALA A 117 -9.41 1.34 -4.76
C ALA A 117 -10.64 1.75 -5.57
N PHE A 118 -11.09 3.01 -5.46
CA PHE A 118 -12.24 3.52 -6.22
C PHE A 118 -11.95 3.71 -7.71
N LEU A 119 -10.67 3.83 -8.09
CA LEU A 119 -10.23 4.09 -9.45
C LEU A 119 -9.67 2.83 -10.13
N CYS A 120 -9.71 1.67 -9.47
CA CYS A 120 -9.04 0.44 -9.90
C CYS A 120 -9.56 -0.15 -11.23
N ARG A 121 -10.67 0.36 -11.77
CA ARG A 121 -11.21 -0.03 -13.09
C ARG A 121 -11.01 1.03 -14.17
N GLN A 122 -10.58 2.24 -13.84
CA GLN A 122 -10.50 3.37 -14.77
C GLN A 122 -9.42 3.11 -15.82
N THR A 123 -9.85 2.81 -17.05
CA THR A 123 -8.98 2.34 -18.12
C THR A 123 -7.89 3.36 -18.44
N ASP A 124 -8.24 4.64 -18.57
CA ASP A 124 -7.28 5.68 -18.95
C ASP A 124 -6.21 5.90 -17.88
N LEU A 125 -6.59 5.88 -16.60
CA LEU A 125 -5.64 5.95 -15.49
C LEU A 125 -4.70 4.74 -15.46
N LEU A 126 -5.22 3.53 -15.68
CA LEU A 126 -4.39 2.32 -15.75
C LEU A 126 -3.43 2.36 -16.94
N ILE A 127 -3.89 2.80 -18.12
CA ILE A 127 -3.04 2.97 -19.30
C ILE A 127 -1.94 4.01 -19.02
N ALA A 128 -2.30 5.16 -18.43
CA ALA A 128 -1.35 6.21 -18.11
C ALA A 128 -0.28 5.74 -17.12
N ALA A 129 -0.68 5.05 -16.04
CA ALA A 129 0.25 4.46 -15.08
C ALA A 129 1.15 3.39 -15.72
N ALA A 130 0.59 2.52 -16.58
CA ALA A 130 1.36 1.51 -17.29
C ALA A 130 2.46 2.15 -18.17
N LYS A 131 2.12 3.19 -18.93
CA LYS A 131 3.04 3.90 -19.84
C LYS A 131 4.25 4.53 -19.15
N THR A 132 4.22 4.71 -17.83
CA THR A 132 5.37 5.22 -17.06
C THR A 132 6.50 4.19 -16.91
N GLY A 133 6.23 2.90 -17.09
CA GLY A 133 7.20 1.81 -16.88
C GLY A 133 7.60 1.55 -15.41
N ARG A 134 7.05 2.33 -14.46
CA ARG A 134 7.17 2.09 -13.02
C ARG A 134 6.33 0.90 -12.58
N ALA A 135 6.62 0.35 -11.40
CA ALA A 135 5.76 -0.68 -10.85
C ALA A 135 4.38 -0.07 -10.52
N VAL A 136 3.30 -0.84 -10.65
CA VAL A 136 1.94 -0.38 -10.39
C VAL A 136 1.31 -1.26 -9.34
N ASN A 137 1.02 -0.67 -8.17
CA ASN A 137 0.27 -1.32 -7.09
C ASN A 137 -1.22 -0.98 -7.24
N VAL A 138 -2.07 -1.95 -7.56
CA VAL A 138 -3.50 -1.70 -7.74
C VAL A 138 -4.28 -2.17 -6.52
N LYS A 139 -4.86 -1.22 -5.77
CA LYS A 139 -5.79 -1.56 -4.68
C LYS A 139 -7.08 -2.10 -5.27
N LYS A 140 -7.48 -3.30 -4.82
CA LYS A 140 -8.77 -3.89 -5.17
C LYS A 140 -9.89 -3.01 -4.59
N GLY A 141 -10.82 -2.60 -5.44
CA GLY A 141 -12.04 -1.92 -5.00
C GLY A 141 -12.81 -2.76 -3.99
N GLN A 142 -13.39 -2.13 -2.96
CA GLN A 142 -14.20 -2.84 -1.95
C GLN A 142 -15.44 -3.51 -2.56
N PHE A 143 -15.84 -3.05 -3.75
CA PHE A 143 -16.94 -3.59 -4.56
C PHE A 143 -16.50 -4.69 -5.54
N LEU A 144 -15.21 -5.01 -5.63
CA LEU A 144 -14.66 -5.90 -6.65
C LEU A 144 -14.31 -7.26 -6.05
N ALA A 145 -14.69 -8.33 -6.75
CA ALA A 145 -14.31 -9.69 -6.40
C ALA A 145 -12.83 -9.95 -6.74
N PRO A 146 -12.15 -10.87 -6.03
CA PRO A 146 -10.72 -11.12 -6.24
C PRO A 146 -10.40 -11.65 -7.65
N TRP A 147 -11.25 -12.51 -8.23
CA TRP A 147 -11.05 -13.07 -9.57
C TRP A 147 -11.16 -12.03 -10.69
N ASP A 148 -11.72 -10.85 -10.43
CA ASP A 148 -11.81 -9.76 -11.41
C ASP A 148 -10.51 -8.94 -11.50
N MET A 149 -9.61 -9.06 -10.52
CA MET A 149 -8.31 -8.39 -10.56
C MET A 149 -7.43 -8.88 -11.72
N LYS A 150 -7.68 -10.08 -12.27
CA LYS A 150 -7.04 -10.55 -13.51
C LYS A 150 -7.29 -9.60 -14.68
N ASN A 151 -8.48 -8.99 -14.77
CA ASN A 151 -8.84 -8.07 -15.84
C ASN A 151 -8.12 -6.72 -15.65
N VAL A 152 -7.93 -6.29 -14.40
CA VAL A 152 -7.18 -5.08 -14.06
C VAL A 152 -5.70 -5.26 -14.42
N ALA A 153 -5.10 -6.39 -14.03
CA ALA A 153 -3.74 -6.72 -14.41
C ALA A 153 -3.56 -6.83 -15.94
N ALA A 154 -4.51 -7.46 -16.64
CA ALA A 154 -4.48 -7.59 -18.09
C ALA A 154 -4.45 -6.23 -18.81
N LYS A 155 -5.16 -5.20 -18.30
CA LYS A 155 -5.09 -3.84 -18.86
C LYS A 155 -3.69 -3.25 -18.77
N LEU A 156 -3.02 -3.39 -17.63
CA LEU A 156 -1.65 -2.89 -17.44
C LEU A 156 -0.67 -3.61 -18.38
N VAL A 157 -0.75 -4.93 -18.45
CA VAL A 157 0.10 -5.76 -19.32
C VAL A 157 -0.12 -5.43 -20.79
N ALA A 158 -1.39 -5.35 -21.23
CA ALA A 158 -1.73 -4.99 -22.61
C ALA A 158 -1.31 -3.56 -22.98
N SER A 159 -1.11 -2.70 -21.97
CA SER A 159 -0.59 -1.34 -22.12
C SER A 159 0.94 -1.25 -22.03
N GLY A 160 1.63 -2.40 -21.98
CA GLY A 160 3.09 -2.48 -22.03
C GLY A 160 3.80 -2.54 -20.68
N ASN A 161 3.11 -2.82 -19.58
CA ASN A 161 3.72 -2.89 -18.25
C ASN A 161 3.31 -4.14 -17.46
N ASP A 162 4.27 -5.01 -17.18
CA ASP A 162 4.11 -6.25 -16.43
C ASP A 162 4.60 -6.17 -14.98
N LYS A 163 5.03 -4.99 -14.51
CA LYS A 163 5.46 -4.75 -13.11
C LYS A 163 4.24 -4.47 -12.22
N VAL A 164 3.34 -5.43 -12.10
CA VAL A 164 2.05 -5.27 -11.43
C VAL A 164 2.07 -5.90 -10.03
N LEU A 165 1.52 -5.20 -9.04
CA LEU A 165 1.20 -5.72 -7.72
C LEU A 165 -0.32 -5.61 -7.48
N LEU A 166 -0.94 -6.64 -6.89
CA LEU A 166 -2.37 -6.69 -6.63
C LEU A 166 -2.62 -6.59 -5.12
N CYS A 167 -3.32 -5.54 -4.69
CA CYS A 167 -3.42 -5.19 -3.28
C CYS A 167 -4.85 -5.41 -2.73
N GLU A 168 -5.01 -6.38 -1.83
CA GLU A 168 -6.23 -6.59 -1.05
C GLU A 168 -6.36 -5.52 0.04
N ARG A 169 -7.58 -5.04 0.27
CA ARG A 169 -7.89 -4.03 1.31
C ARG A 169 -9.28 -4.21 1.94
N GLY A 170 -9.85 -5.40 1.84
CA GLY A 170 -11.21 -5.73 2.27
C GLY A 170 -12.27 -5.53 1.17
N ALA A 171 -13.42 -6.17 1.37
CA ALA A 171 -14.62 -6.03 0.56
C ALA A 171 -15.78 -5.49 1.41
N SER A 172 -16.71 -4.76 0.80
CA SER A 172 -17.89 -4.23 1.48
C SER A 172 -18.75 -5.35 2.07
N PHE A 173 -19.07 -5.23 3.35
CA PHE A 173 -19.91 -6.19 4.07
C PHE A 173 -21.05 -5.47 4.77
N GLY A 174 -22.15 -5.25 4.03
CA GLY A 174 -23.21 -4.36 4.46
C GLY A 174 -22.77 -2.90 4.43
N TYR A 175 -23.35 -2.08 5.31
CA TYR A 175 -23.06 -0.66 5.39
C TYR A 175 -21.89 -0.37 6.35
N ASN A 176 -21.04 0.58 5.94
CA ASN A 176 -19.94 1.14 6.76
C ASN A 176 -18.96 0.12 7.33
N THR A 177 -18.89 -1.08 6.76
CA THR A 177 -18.10 -2.20 7.27
C THR A 177 -17.40 -2.92 6.12
N LEU A 178 -16.20 -3.42 6.41
CA LEU A 178 -15.41 -4.24 5.50
C LEU A 178 -15.13 -5.61 6.11
N VAL A 179 -14.99 -6.62 5.25
CA VAL A 179 -14.47 -7.94 5.62
C VAL A 179 -13.33 -8.32 4.69
N SER A 180 -12.25 -8.85 5.25
CA SER A 180 -11.13 -9.39 4.47
C SER A 180 -11.29 -10.90 4.30
N ASP A 181 -11.79 -11.31 3.14
CA ASP A 181 -11.85 -12.72 2.77
C ASP A 181 -10.44 -13.22 2.42
N MET A 182 -9.83 -13.99 3.32
CA MET A 182 -8.46 -14.52 3.15
C MET A 182 -8.33 -15.45 1.93
N ARG A 183 -9.43 -15.98 1.37
CA ARG A 183 -9.40 -16.73 0.10
C ARG A 183 -9.07 -15.84 -1.10
N SER A 184 -9.27 -14.52 -0.97
CA SER A 184 -8.95 -13.54 -2.01
C SER A 184 -7.45 -13.52 -2.34
N LEU A 185 -6.60 -13.80 -1.35
CA LEU A 185 -5.14 -13.77 -1.51
C LEU A 185 -4.65 -14.87 -2.48
N PRO A 186 -4.94 -16.18 -2.26
CA PRO A 186 -4.56 -17.21 -3.22
C PRO A 186 -5.26 -17.05 -4.58
N ILE A 187 -6.52 -16.61 -4.62
CA ILE A 187 -7.24 -16.35 -5.89
C ILE A 187 -6.52 -15.28 -6.72
N MET A 188 -6.10 -14.16 -6.12
CA MET A 188 -5.32 -13.15 -6.84
C MET A 188 -3.93 -13.66 -7.23
N ALA A 189 -3.30 -14.50 -6.40
CA ALA A 189 -2.00 -15.09 -6.67
C ALA A 189 -2.02 -16.05 -7.88
N GLU A 190 -3.18 -16.60 -8.29
CA GLU A 190 -3.32 -17.40 -9.51
C GLU A 190 -2.93 -16.62 -10.78
N THR A 191 -2.96 -15.28 -10.75
CA THR A 191 -2.46 -14.42 -11.85
C THR A 191 -0.94 -14.45 -12.01
N GLY A 192 -0.23 -15.00 -11.02
CA GLY A 192 1.21 -15.00 -10.90
C GLY A 192 1.79 -13.70 -10.32
N PHE A 193 1.06 -12.59 -10.32
CA PHE A 193 1.58 -11.31 -9.82
C PHE A 193 1.73 -11.28 -8.29
N PRO A 194 2.69 -10.50 -7.75
CA PRO A 194 2.80 -10.25 -6.32
C PRO A 194 1.48 -9.76 -5.70
N VAL A 195 1.05 -10.45 -4.64
CA VAL A 195 -0.10 -10.07 -3.84
C VAL A 195 0.36 -9.25 -2.63
N VAL A 196 -0.28 -8.11 -2.43
CA VAL A 196 -0.08 -7.21 -1.30
C VAL A 196 -1.32 -7.28 -0.41
N PHE A 197 -1.14 -7.32 0.91
CA PHE A 197 -2.25 -7.16 1.85
C PHE A 197 -2.17 -5.83 2.58
N ASP A 198 -3.12 -4.93 2.32
CA ASP A 198 -3.29 -3.67 3.04
C ASP A 198 -4.06 -3.90 4.34
N ALA A 199 -3.30 -4.10 5.41
CA ALA A 199 -3.84 -4.40 6.72
C ALA A 199 -4.53 -3.18 7.35
N THR A 200 -4.01 -1.97 7.11
CA THR A 200 -4.58 -0.72 7.62
C THR A 200 -5.96 -0.44 7.03
N HIS A 201 -6.11 -0.48 5.72
CA HIS A 201 -7.40 -0.13 5.13
C HIS A 201 -8.43 -1.28 5.18
N SER A 202 -7.99 -2.49 5.52
CA SER A 202 -8.86 -3.64 5.79
C SER A 202 -9.68 -3.49 7.07
N VAL A 203 -9.22 -2.69 8.05
CA VAL A 203 -9.94 -2.44 9.30
C VAL A 203 -10.76 -1.14 9.29
N GLN A 204 -10.86 -0.49 8.12
CA GLN A 204 -11.60 0.75 7.96
C GLN A 204 -13.10 0.52 8.15
N GLN A 205 -13.76 1.48 8.77
CA GLN A 205 -15.21 1.60 8.82
C GLN A 205 -15.63 2.82 7.99
N PRO A 206 -15.84 2.68 6.66
CA PRO A 206 -16.02 3.81 5.77
C PRO A 206 -17.27 4.60 6.14
N GLY A 207 -17.15 5.90 6.41
CA GLY A 207 -18.26 6.74 6.85
C GLY A 207 -18.80 6.44 8.26
N GLY A 208 -18.12 5.59 9.05
CA GLY A 208 -18.57 5.17 10.38
C GLY A 208 -18.66 6.28 11.43
N GLN A 209 -18.08 7.45 11.17
CA GLN A 209 -18.13 8.63 12.05
C GLN A 209 -18.92 9.80 11.44
N GLY A 210 -19.73 9.54 10.40
CA GLY A 210 -20.51 10.57 9.70
C GLY A 210 -19.67 11.38 8.70
N THR A 211 -18.75 12.22 9.19
CA THR A 211 -17.92 13.12 8.34
C THR A 211 -16.51 12.57 8.07
N THR A 212 -16.07 11.56 8.81
CA THR A 212 -14.77 10.89 8.67
C THR A 212 -14.93 9.37 8.67
N SER A 213 -13.90 8.67 8.19
CA SER A 213 -13.84 7.21 8.33
C SER A 213 -13.47 6.83 9.76
N GLY A 214 -14.17 5.85 10.31
CA GLY A 214 -13.71 5.15 11.52
C GLY A 214 -12.65 4.10 11.17
N GLY A 215 -12.25 3.33 12.17
CA GLY A 215 -11.26 2.28 12.03
C GLY A 215 -11.09 1.48 13.30
N GLN A 216 -10.58 0.27 13.16
CA GLN A 216 -10.30 -0.63 14.27
C GLN A 216 -8.83 -1.08 14.23
N ARG A 217 -7.91 -0.14 14.47
CA ARG A 217 -6.45 -0.40 14.42
C ARG A 217 -6.01 -1.61 15.24
N GLU A 218 -6.74 -1.96 16.30
CA GLU A 218 -6.49 -3.14 17.13
C GLU A 218 -6.50 -4.46 16.34
N PHE A 219 -7.20 -4.50 15.19
CA PHE A 219 -7.26 -5.67 14.32
C PHE A 219 -6.19 -5.67 13.21
N VAL A 220 -5.41 -4.59 13.02
CA VAL A 220 -4.34 -4.55 12.01
C VAL A 220 -3.30 -5.66 12.26
N PRO A 221 -2.77 -5.85 13.49
CA PRO A 221 -1.86 -6.97 13.78
C PRO A 221 -2.47 -8.35 13.53
N VAL A 222 -3.78 -8.50 13.74
CA VAL A 222 -4.50 -9.78 13.60
C VAL A 222 -4.63 -10.13 12.12
N LEU A 223 -5.11 -9.18 11.30
CA LEU A 223 -5.30 -9.40 9.87
C LEU A 223 -3.96 -9.52 9.13
N ALA A 224 -2.94 -8.73 9.49
CA ALA A 224 -1.61 -8.85 8.90
C ALA A 224 -1.00 -10.24 9.14
N ARG A 225 -1.16 -10.79 10.36
CA ARG A 225 -0.72 -12.17 10.66
C ARG A 225 -1.46 -13.20 9.82
N ALA A 226 -2.78 -13.07 9.67
CA ALA A 226 -3.56 -13.99 8.86
C ALA A 226 -3.10 -13.97 7.39
N ALA A 227 -2.88 -12.78 6.81
CA ALA A 227 -2.40 -12.65 5.44
C ALA A 227 -0.99 -13.21 5.24
N ILE A 228 -0.07 -12.94 6.16
CA ILE A 228 1.29 -13.49 6.11
C ILE A 228 1.27 -15.02 6.19
N ALA A 229 0.45 -15.60 7.08
CA ALA A 229 0.32 -17.05 7.21
C ALA A 229 -0.25 -17.73 5.94
N VAL A 230 -1.03 -17.00 5.13
CA VAL A 230 -1.49 -17.47 3.81
C VAL A 230 -0.38 -17.41 2.76
N GLY A 231 0.60 -16.51 2.91
CA GLY A 231 1.71 -16.33 1.98
C GLY A 231 1.46 -15.22 0.96
N VAL A 232 1.72 -13.96 1.34
CA VAL A 232 1.67 -12.78 0.46
C VAL A 232 3.08 -12.25 0.17
N ALA A 233 3.26 -11.54 -0.95
CA ALA A 233 4.53 -10.95 -1.33
C ALA A 233 4.87 -9.69 -0.51
N ALA A 234 3.85 -8.94 -0.08
CA ALA A 234 4.03 -7.74 0.72
C ALA A 234 2.86 -7.49 1.66
N VAL A 235 3.14 -6.73 2.73
CA VAL A 235 2.12 -6.16 3.62
C VAL A 235 2.21 -4.65 3.53
N PHE A 236 1.06 -4.01 3.33
CA PHE A 236 0.90 -2.58 3.39
C PHE A 236 0.33 -2.18 4.76
N MET A 237 0.96 -1.21 5.40
CA MET A 237 0.58 -0.73 6.72
C MET A 237 0.92 0.75 6.89
N GLU A 238 -0.06 1.56 7.29
CA GLU A 238 0.19 2.95 7.66
C GLU A 238 0.50 3.05 9.15
N THR A 239 1.40 3.95 9.48
CA THR A 239 1.88 4.17 10.83
C THR A 239 2.07 5.65 11.12
N HIS A 240 1.97 6.02 12.39
CA HIS A 240 2.14 7.38 12.88
C HIS A 240 2.68 7.33 14.32
N GLU A 241 3.50 8.30 14.71
CA GLU A 241 4.00 8.45 16.08
C GLU A 241 2.87 8.72 17.08
N ASN A 242 1.85 9.44 16.62
CA ASN A 242 0.63 9.72 17.36
C ASN A 242 -0.64 9.57 16.49
N PRO A 243 -1.13 8.34 16.22
CA PRO A 243 -2.24 8.12 15.30
C PRO A 243 -3.54 8.86 15.65
N ASP A 244 -3.73 9.24 16.91
CA ASP A 244 -4.95 9.96 17.35
C ASP A 244 -4.95 11.42 16.91
N CYS A 245 -3.79 11.98 16.55
CA CYS A 245 -3.66 13.31 15.99
C CYS A 245 -3.38 13.32 14.48
N ALA A 246 -3.36 12.16 13.82
CA ALA A 246 -3.09 12.07 12.40
C ALA A 246 -4.22 12.74 11.57
N PRO A 247 -3.90 13.48 10.50
CA PRO A 247 -4.87 14.26 9.72
C PRO A 247 -5.78 13.41 8.81
N SER A 248 -5.44 12.14 8.61
CA SER A 248 -6.19 11.17 7.81
C SER A 248 -6.03 9.78 8.38
N ASP A 249 -7.11 8.99 8.41
CA ASP A 249 -7.12 7.55 8.72
C ASP A 249 -6.40 7.10 10.02
N GLY A 250 -6.15 8.02 10.94
CA GLY A 250 -5.57 7.75 12.27
C GLY A 250 -6.17 6.53 12.99
N PRO A 251 -7.50 6.34 13.04
CA PRO A 251 -8.14 5.16 13.65
C PRO A 251 -7.71 3.80 13.09
N ASN A 252 -7.05 3.77 11.92
CA ASN A 252 -6.59 2.55 11.26
C ASN A 252 -5.07 2.32 11.37
N MET A 253 -4.29 3.33 11.79
CA MET A 253 -2.83 3.24 11.77
C MET A 253 -2.28 2.51 12.98
N VAL A 254 -1.19 1.78 12.76
CA VAL A 254 -0.42 1.18 13.85
C VAL A 254 0.48 2.25 14.48
N PRO A 255 0.50 2.44 15.81
CA PRO A 255 1.46 3.33 16.44
C PRO A 255 2.90 2.96 16.09
N LEU A 256 3.72 3.93 15.68
CA LEU A 256 5.08 3.68 15.18
C LEU A 256 5.94 2.89 16.17
N LYS A 257 5.79 3.16 17.46
CA LYS A 257 6.48 2.45 18.55
C LYS A 257 6.14 0.95 18.65
N GLU A 258 5.02 0.51 18.10
CA GLU A 258 4.56 -0.89 18.13
C GLU A 258 5.05 -1.69 16.91
N MET A 259 5.48 -1.00 15.85
CA MET A 259 5.94 -1.61 14.60
C MET A 259 7.07 -2.62 14.82
N PRO A 260 8.13 -2.38 15.63
CA PRO A 260 9.22 -3.35 15.76
C PRO A 260 8.75 -4.73 16.25
N VAL A 261 7.90 -4.77 17.27
CA VAL A 261 7.36 -6.02 17.84
C VAL A 261 6.42 -6.70 16.83
N LEU A 262 5.61 -5.92 16.14
CA LEU A 262 4.71 -6.43 15.12
C LEU A 262 5.49 -7.04 13.95
N LEU A 263 6.46 -6.33 13.39
CA LEU A 263 7.25 -6.77 12.24
C LEU A 263 8.07 -8.03 12.55
N ALA A 264 8.69 -8.11 13.74
CA ALA A 264 9.40 -9.32 14.17
C ALA A 264 8.45 -10.53 14.23
N ARG A 265 7.23 -10.33 14.72
CA ARG A 265 6.20 -11.37 14.74
C ARG A 265 5.76 -11.77 13.33
N LEU A 266 5.51 -10.80 12.44
CA LEU A 266 5.13 -11.08 11.05
C LEU A 266 6.25 -11.84 10.32
N GLN A 267 7.51 -11.48 10.51
CA GLN A 267 8.64 -12.21 9.94
C GLN A 267 8.68 -13.68 10.38
N ALA A 268 8.39 -13.96 11.65
CA ALA A 268 8.35 -15.35 12.13
C ALA A 268 7.25 -16.18 11.44
N PHE A 269 6.07 -15.59 11.22
CA PHE A 269 5.00 -16.24 10.44
C PHE A 269 5.38 -16.40 8.97
N ASP A 270 6.05 -15.41 8.39
CA ASP A 270 6.44 -15.41 6.98
C ASP A 270 7.43 -16.54 6.65
N ARG A 271 8.45 -16.71 7.50
CA ARG A 271 9.40 -17.84 7.40
C ARG A 271 8.68 -19.18 7.53
N LEU A 272 7.74 -19.31 8.48
CA LEU A 272 6.98 -20.55 8.62
C LEU A 272 6.13 -20.85 7.38
N ALA A 273 5.49 -19.84 6.79
CA ALA A 273 4.61 -20.02 5.64
C ALA A 273 5.37 -20.28 4.33
N LYS A 274 6.58 -19.75 4.18
CA LYS A 274 7.36 -19.82 2.93
C LYS A 274 8.54 -20.80 2.95
N GLY A 275 8.88 -21.38 4.10
CA GLY A 275 10.01 -22.30 4.28
C GLY A 275 11.33 -21.59 4.54
#